data_AF-A0A809QYN0-F1
#
_entry.id   AF-A0A809QYN0-F1
#
_cell.length_a   1.000
_cell.length_b   1.000
_cell.length_c   1.000
_cell.angle_alpha   90.00
_cell.angle_beta   90.00
_cell.angle_gamma   90.00
#
_symmetry.space_group_name_H-M   'P 1'
#
loop_
_entity.id
_entity.type
_entity.pdbx_description
1 polymer ?
#
loop_
_entity_poly.entity_id
_entity_poly.type
_entity_poly.pdbx_seq_one_letter_code
_entity_poly.pdbx_strand_id
1 'polypeptide(L)'
;MRAINFLMAVVFVLAGLPGLLFSLYLALVPSEQHKALNGSYETEIADAKEYVQRFREQHARMPTAQDFDDWARVRPDLQGIGFSYKAAPFSDELISEFGKPPVDAYVFEFFRGGSPVYYPSWSSKVNSVYIADETWWSYGSRWADLAHASVWWLLPFFLAGLCMMGYRDETEAVLKKST
;
A
#
# COMPACT_ATOMS: atom_id res chain seq x y z
N MET A 1 -43.54 -15.13 -6.61
CA MET A 1 -42.55 -14.07 -6.37
C MET A 1 -41.68 -14.38 -5.15
N ARG A 2 -42.23 -14.86 -4.03
CA ARG A 2 -41.50 -15.45 -2.88
C ARG A 2 -40.18 -16.17 -3.16
N ALA A 3 -40.20 -17.25 -3.96
CA ALA A 3 -39.00 -18.05 -4.22
C ALA A 3 -37.90 -17.24 -4.94
N ILE A 4 -38.30 -16.28 -5.79
CA ILE A 4 -37.37 -15.38 -6.49
C ILE A 4 -36.74 -14.40 -5.50
N ASN A 5 -37.53 -13.77 -4.63
CA ASN A 5 -37.01 -12.84 -3.62
C ASN A 5 -36.04 -13.53 -2.65
N PHE A 6 -36.37 -14.74 -2.20
CA PHE A 6 -35.48 -15.54 -1.36
C PHE A 6 -34.18 -15.91 -2.09
N LEU A 7 -34.28 -16.40 -3.34
CA LEU A 7 -33.11 -16.73 -4.14
C LEU A 7 -32.20 -15.51 -4.37
N MET A 8 -32.79 -14.35 -4.66
CA MET A 8 -32.05 -13.10 -4.81
C MET A 8 -31.34 -12.68 -3.52
N ALA A 9 -32.00 -12.81 -2.37
CA ALA A 9 -31.37 -12.53 -1.08
C ALA A 9 -30.15 -13.43 -0.83
N VAL A 10 -30.25 -14.72 -1.15
CA VAL A 10 -29.12 -15.66 -1.06
C VAL A 10 -27.99 -15.26 -2.01
N VAL A 11 -28.30 -14.91 -3.26
CA VAL A 11 -27.30 -14.45 -4.24
C VAL A 11 -26.56 -13.22 -3.74
N PHE A 12 -27.28 -12.23 -3.19
CA PHE A 12 -26.65 -11.02 -2.66
C PHE A 12 -25.74 -11.29 -1.46
N VAL A 13 -26.15 -12.17 -0.54
CA VAL A 13 -25.29 -12.58 0.59
C VAL A 13 -24.03 -13.29 0.08
N LEU A 14 -24.19 -14.21 -0.88
CA LEU A 14 -23.06 -14.93 -1.48
C LEU A 14 -22.13 -14.03 -2.32
N ALA A 15 -22.63 -12.92 -2.85
CA ALA A 15 -21.81 -11.93 -3.53
C ALA A 15 -21.07 -11.02 -2.55
N GLY A 16 -21.72 -10.60 -1.46
CA GLY A 16 -21.15 -9.66 -0.49
C GLY A 16 -20.15 -10.30 0.49
N LEU A 17 -20.44 -11.50 0.98
CA LEU A 17 -19.66 -12.14 2.03
C LEU A 17 -18.21 -12.46 1.62
N PRO A 18 -17.93 -13.06 0.45
CA PRO A 18 -16.55 -13.33 0.02
C PRO A 18 -15.74 -12.05 -0.15
N GLY A 19 -16.35 -11.00 -0.68
CA GLY A 19 -15.70 -9.71 -0.87
C GLY A 19 -15.31 -9.07 0.46
N LEU A 20 -16.23 -9.07 1.44
CA LEU A 20 -15.96 -8.57 2.79
C LEU A 20 -14.84 -9.36 3.47
N LEU A 21 -14.89 -10.70 3.39
CA LEU A 21 -13.88 -11.58 3.97
C LEU A 21 -12.51 -11.37 3.30
N PHE A 22 -12.48 -11.17 1.98
CA PHE A 22 -11.24 -10.89 1.25
C PHE A 22 -10.65 -9.52 1.64
N SER A 23 -11.46 -8.47 1.75
CA SER A 23 -10.99 -7.16 2.23
C SER A 23 -10.46 -7.25 3.66
N LEU A 24 -11.14 -7.99 4.55
CA LEU A 24 -10.68 -8.21 5.91
C LEU A 24 -9.36 -8.99 5.94
N TYR A 25 -9.23 -10.02 5.11
CA TYR A 25 -8.00 -10.78 4.95
C TYR A 25 -6.83 -9.88 4.53
N LEU A 26 -7.01 -9.02 3.51
CA LEU A 26 -5.97 -8.09 3.07
C LEU A 26 -5.55 -7.09 4.15
N ALA A 27 -6.48 -6.64 4.99
CA ALA A 27 -6.16 -5.73 6.10
C ALA A 27 -5.41 -6.42 7.25
N LEU A 28 -5.68 -7.72 7.48
CA LEU A 28 -5.12 -8.48 8.59
C LEU A 28 -3.79 -9.15 8.25
N VAL A 29 -3.59 -9.55 7.00
CA VAL A 29 -2.33 -10.17 6.58
C VAL A 29 -1.24 -9.10 6.56
N PRO A 30 -0.11 -9.32 7.25
CA PRO A 30 1.02 -8.41 7.19
C PRO A 30 1.50 -8.25 5.74
N SER A 31 1.63 -7.00 5.27
CA SER A 31 2.33 -6.68 4.04
C SER A 31 3.82 -7.02 4.20
N GLU A 32 4.42 -7.63 3.18
CA GLU A 32 5.87 -7.79 3.13
C GLU A 32 6.51 -6.41 2.91
N GLN A 33 6.86 -5.75 4.01
CA GLN A 33 7.46 -4.41 4.00
C GLN A 33 8.95 -4.42 3.63
N HIS A 34 9.56 -5.61 3.57
CA HIS A 34 10.97 -5.77 3.20
C HIS A 34 11.06 -6.60 1.92
N LYS A 35 11.67 -6.03 0.89
CA LYS A 35 12.07 -6.79 -0.30
C LYS A 35 13.58 -6.98 -0.31
N ALA A 36 14.01 -8.19 -0.64
CA ALA A 36 15.42 -8.47 -0.85
C ALA A 36 15.94 -7.63 -2.03
N LEU A 37 17.12 -7.04 -1.85
CA LEU A 37 17.86 -6.44 -2.94
C LEU A 37 18.28 -7.55 -3.90
N ASN A 38 17.77 -7.50 -5.13
CA ASN A 38 18.25 -8.34 -6.22
C ASN A 38 19.21 -7.54 -7.10
N GLY A 39 20.03 -8.23 -7.91
CA GLY A 39 21.27 -7.71 -8.49
C GLY A 39 21.24 -6.28 -9.05
N SER A 40 20.18 -5.88 -9.76
CA SER A 40 20.10 -4.50 -10.29
C SER A 40 19.94 -3.46 -9.20
N TYR A 41 19.09 -3.68 -8.17
CA TYR A 41 18.93 -2.72 -7.08
C TYR A 41 20.21 -2.56 -6.25
N GLU A 42 20.94 -3.66 -6.05
CA GLU A 42 22.19 -3.62 -5.29
C GLU A 42 23.23 -2.73 -5.98
N THR A 43 23.35 -2.84 -7.31
CA THR A 43 24.26 -2.01 -8.10
C THR A 43 23.81 -0.55 -8.13
N GLU A 44 22.53 -0.30 -8.36
CA GLU A 44 21.94 1.06 -8.38
C GLU A 44 22.14 1.79 -7.04
N ILE A 45 21.92 1.08 -5.92
CA ILE A 45 22.17 1.63 -4.57
C ILE A 45 23.66 1.82 -4.31
N ALA A 46 24.51 0.88 -4.71
CA ALA A 46 25.95 1.01 -4.54
C ALA A 46 26.49 2.26 -5.26
N ASP A 47 26.06 2.49 -6.49
CA ASP A 47 26.44 3.65 -7.29
C ASP A 47 25.94 4.96 -6.68
N ALA A 48 24.70 4.98 -6.19
CA ALA A 48 24.15 6.13 -5.48
C ALA A 48 24.92 6.44 -4.18
N LYS A 49 25.30 5.41 -3.41
CA LYS A 49 26.13 5.56 -2.21
C LYS A 49 27.50 6.12 -2.54
N GLU A 50 28.14 5.61 -3.59
CA GLU A 50 29.43 6.09 -4.06
C GLU A 50 29.35 7.56 -4.50
N TYR A 51 28.30 7.93 -5.23
CA TYR A 51 28.06 9.32 -5.60
C TYR A 51 27.96 10.23 -4.36
N VAL A 52 27.12 9.88 -3.38
CA VAL A 52 26.96 10.68 -2.15
C VAL A 52 28.30 10.84 -1.42
N GLN A 53 29.09 9.76 -1.32
CA GLN A 53 30.40 9.80 -0.68
C GLN A 53 31.35 10.76 -1.41
N ARG A 54 31.52 10.60 -2.73
CA ARG A 54 32.41 11.45 -3.54
C ARG A 54 31.95 12.90 -3.52
N PHE A 55 30.65 13.15 -3.59
CA PHE A 55 30.08 14.48 -3.51
C PHE A 55 30.44 15.16 -2.19
N ARG A 56 30.31 14.43 -1.08
CA ARG A 56 30.64 14.93 0.26
C ARG A 56 32.13 15.24 0.40
N GLU A 57 33.00 14.40 -0.15
CA GLU A 57 34.45 14.63 -0.16
C GLU A 57 34.83 15.91 -0.94
N GLN A 58 34.12 16.21 -2.03
CA GLN A 58 34.40 17.36 -2.90
C GLN A 58 33.78 18.66 -2.39
N HIS A 59 32.59 18.61 -1.79
CA HIS A 59 31.80 19.80 -1.47
C HIS A 59 31.61 20.04 0.04
N ALA A 60 32.08 19.14 0.90
CA ALA A 60 31.92 19.20 2.36
C ALA A 60 30.45 19.37 2.83
N ARG A 61 29.48 18.96 2.00
CA ARG A 61 28.05 18.95 2.29
C ARG A 61 27.38 17.71 1.68
N MET A 62 26.18 17.37 2.15
CA MET A 62 25.34 16.39 1.48
C MET A 62 24.83 16.94 0.13
N PRO A 63 24.61 16.08 -0.88
CA PRO A 63 23.91 16.49 -2.09
C PRO A 63 22.50 16.95 -1.75
N THR A 64 21.99 17.91 -2.52
CA THR A 64 20.57 18.24 -2.54
C THR A 64 19.83 17.29 -3.47
N ALA A 65 18.49 17.28 -3.43
CA ALA A 65 17.68 16.54 -4.40
C ALA A 65 18.05 16.92 -5.85
N GLN A 66 18.29 18.21 -6.11
CA GLN A 66 18.69 18.70 -7.42
C GLN A 66 20.08 18.17 -7.85
N ASP A 67 21.07 18.16 -6.95
CA ASP A 67 22.40 17.63 -7.26
C ASP A 67 22.31 16.15 -7.66
N PHE A 68 21.47 15.39 -6.95
CA PHE A 68 21.24 13.97 -7.21
C PHE A 68 20.49 13.75 -8.53
N ASP A 69 19.46 14.54 -8.82
CA ASP A 69 18.72 14.48 -10.09
C ASP A 69 19.61 14.79 -11.29
N ASP A 70 20.50 15.77 -11.16
CA ASP A 70 21.45 16.11 -12.23
C ASP A 70 22.49 14.99 -12.46
N TRP A 71 22.92 14.32 -11.39
CA TRP A 71 23.75 13.10 -11.48
C TRP A 71 23.01 11.95 -12.17
N ALA A 72 21.76 11.69 -11.77
CA ALA A 72 20.96 10.61 -12.35
C ALA A 72 20.64 10.86 -13.84
N ARG A 73 20.42 12.12 -14.23
CA ARG A 73 20.08 12.50 -15.63
C ARG A 73 21.16 12.13 -16.64
N VAL A 74 22.44 12.16 -16.24
CA VAL A 74 23.56 11.84 -17.12
C VAL A 74 23.93 10.35 -17.12
N ARG A 75 23.17 9.51 -16.42
CA ARG A 75 23.37 8.05 -16.32
C ARG A 75 22.33 7.31 -17.17
N PRO A 76 22.69 6.81 -18.37
CA PRO A 76 21.75 6.11 -19.25
C PRO A 76 21.17 4.84 -18.63
N ASP A 77 21.94 4.19 -17.77
CA ASP A 77 21.58 2.97 -17.03
C ASP A 77 20.53 3.21 -15.95
N LEU A 78 20.34 4.48 -15.52
CA LEU A 78 19.33 4.87 -14.54
C LEU A 78 18.07 5.48 -15.19
N GLN A 79 18.05 5.61 -16.53
CA GLN A 79 16.89 6.17 -17.23
C GLN A 79 15.64 5.29 -17.07
N GLY A 80 14.54 5.91 -16.68
CA GLY A 80 13.25 5.24 -16.47
C GLY A 80 13.04 4.68 -15.07
N ILE A 81 14.03 4.76 -14.19
CA ILE A 81 13.88 4.49 -12.76
C ILE A 81 13.72 5.84 -12.07
N GLY A 82 12.62 6.01 -11.31
CA GLY A 82 12.45 7.22 -10.51
C GLY A 82 13.36 7.14 -9.30
N PHE A 83 14.47 7.88 -9.31
CA PHE A 83 15.31 8.03 -8.12
C PHE A 83 14.95 9.33 -7.42
N SER A 84 14.92 9.30 -6.09
CA SER A 84 14.82 10.49 -5.27
C SER A 84 15.76 10.38 -4.06
N TYR A 85 16.27 11.53 -3.65
CA TYR A 85 17.15 11.67 -2.50
C TYR A 85 16.48 12.56 -1.47
N LYS A 86 16.38 12.08 -0.23
CA LYS A 86 15.84 12.84 0.89
C LYS A 86 16.81 12.85 2.05
N ALA A 87 17.20 14.05 2.47
CA ALA A 87 17.78 14.31 3.79
C ALA A 87 16.66 14.62 4.79
N ALA A 88 17.00 14.72 6.07
CA ALA A 88 16.05 15.02 7.15
C ALA A 88 15.10 16.20 6.79
N PRO A 89 13.83 16.18 7.25
CA PRO A 89 13.23 15.23 8.21
C PRO A 89 12.82 13.87 7.59
N PHE A 90 12.80 12.82 8.42
CA PHE A 90 12.38 11.46 8.03
C PHE A 90 11.02 11.11 8.66
N SER A 91 10.28 10.19 8.04
CA SER A 91 8.98 9.75 8.57
C SER A 91 9.14 8.96 9.88
N ASP A 92 8.14 9.05 10.75
CA ASP A 92 8.09 8.30 12.01
C ASP A 92 8.12 6.78 11.76
N GLU A 93 7.56 6.32 10.63
CA GLU A 93 7.57 4.92 10.22
C GLU A 93 9.01 4.42 9.97
N LEU A 94 9.82 5.18 9.20
CA LEU A 94 11.23 4.84 8.97
C LEU A 94 12.05 4.86 10.26
N ILE A 95 11.78 5.83 11.15
CA ILE A 95 12.46 5.92 12.45
C ILE A 95 12.07 4.75 13.36
N SER A 96 10.79 4.33 13.34
CA SER A 96 10.32 3.18 14.10
C SER A 96 10.93 1.87 13.60
N GLU A 97 11.10 1.72 12.28
CA GLU A 97 11.62 0.49 11.66
C GLU A 97 13.16 0.39 11.75
N PHE A 98 13.87 1.48 11.47
CA PHE A 98 15.34 1.49 11.36
C PHE A 98 16.05 2.15 12.54
N GLY A 99 15.31 2.68 13.49
CA GLY A 99 15.84 3.43 14.63
C GLY A 99 16.19 4.87 14.28
N LYS A 100 16.73 5.58 15.28
CA LYS A 100 17.02 7.02 15.18
C LYS A 100 18.14 7.27 14.17
N PRO A 101 17.93 8.16 13.18
CA PRO A 101 18.93 8.48 12.17
C PRO A 101 20.13 9.25 12.77
N PRO A 102 21.36 8.99 12.29
CA PRO A 102 22.51 9.86 12.56
C PRO A 102 22.37 11.25 11.90
N VAL A 103 23.27 12.17 12.22
CA VAL A 103 23.22 13.57 11.74
C VAL A 103 23.33 13.67 10.21
N ASP A 104 24.11 12.79 9.59
CA ASP A 104 24.34 12.72 8.14
C ASP A 104 23.52 11.62 7.46
N ALA A 105 22.44 11.18 8.11
CA ALA A 105 21.48 10.25 7.55
C ALA A 105 20.86 10.76 6.25
N TYR A 106 20.51 9.83 5.37
CA TYR A 106 19.76 10.11 4.15
C TYR A 106 18.97 8.87 3.74
N VAL A 107 17.92 9.07 2.95
CA VAL A 107 17.11 8.00 2.38
C VAL A 107 17.15 8.13 0.86
N PHE A 108 17.47 7.03 0.19
CA PHE A 108 17.19 6.89 -1.23
C PHE A 108 15.80 6.32 -1.43
N GLU A 109 15.05 6.90 -2.35
CA GLU A 109 13.74 6.44 -2.77
C GLU A 109 13.83 6.01 -4.24
N PHE A 110 13.35 4.81 -4.54
CA PHE A 110 13.38 4.21 -5.87
C PHE A 110 11.96 3.82 -6.30
N PHE A 111 11.53 4.27 -7.47
CA PHE A 111 10.26 3.84 -8.08
C PHE A 111 10.53 2.74 -9.08
N ARG A 112 10.13 1.51 -8.75
CA ARG A 112 10.21 0.38 -9.68
C ARG A 112 9.07 -0.60 -9.43
N GLY A 113 8.35 -0.94 -10.50
CA GLY A 113 7.19 -1.84 -10.41
C GLY A 113 5.96 -1.24 -9.74
N GLY A 114 5.83 0.09 -9.72
CA GLY A 114 4.62 0.79 -9.27
C GLY A 114 4.58 1.20 -7.80
N SER A 115 5.60 0.84 -7.01
CA SER A 115 5.71 1.28 -5.61
C SER A 115 7.06 1.98 -5.37
N PRO A 116 7.08 3.07 -4.59
CA PRO A 116 8.33 3.63 -4.07
C PRO A 116 8.95 2.67 -3.07
N VAL A 117 10.27 2.64 -3.04
CA VAL A 117 11.05 1.74 -2.21
C VAL A 117 12.16 2.55 -1.55
N TYR A 118 12.33 2.40 -0.25
CA TYR A 118 13.19 3.25 0.57
C TYR A 118 14.43 2.48 1.04
N TYR A 119 15.60 3.11 0.91
CA TYR A 119 16.86 2.65 1.48
C TYR A 119 17.43 3.73 2.42
N PRO A 120 17.25 3.57 3.73
CA PRO A 120 17.88 4.42 4.73
C PRO A 120 19.38 4.11 4.81
N SER A 121 20.23 5.15 4.77
CA SER A 121 21.69 5.00 4.80
C SER A 121 22.23 4.41 6.10
N TRP A 122 21.44 4.47 7.17
CA TRP A 122 21.75 3.93 8.49
C TRP A 122 21.11 2.56 8.76
N SER A 123 20.45 1.97 7.76
CA SER A 123 19.89 0.63 7.88
C SER A 123 21.02 -0.39 8.14
N SER A 124 20.88 -1.17 9.21
CA SER A 124 21.73 -2.34 9.46
C SER A 124 21.39 -3.52 8.54
N LYS A 125 20.22 -3.48 7.87
CA LYS A 125 19.77 -4.47 6.90
C LYS A 125 20.38 -4.13 5.53
N VAL A 126 21.61 -4.59 5.31
CA VAL A 126 22.42 -4.23 4.13
C VAL A 126 21.77 -4.67 2.80
N ASN A 127 20.95 -5.73 2.84
CA ASN A 127 20.44 -6.42 1.64
C ASN A 127 18.91 -6.33 1.48
N SER A 128 18.24 -5.39 2.15
CA SER A 128 16.81 -5.21 1.98
C SER A 128 16.44 -3.74 1.83
N VAL A 129 15.36 -3.52 1.12
CA VAL A 129 14.72 -2.22 0.98
C VAL A 129 13.34 -2.24 1.58
N TYR A 130 12.93 -1.08 2.08
CA TYR A 130 11.68 -0.90 2.79
C TYR A 130 10.60 -0.38 1.86
N ILE A 131 9.40 -0.93 1.94
CA ILE A 131 8.25 -0.35 1.28
C ILE A 131 7.30 0.12 2.37
N ALA A 132 7.16 1.45 2.47
CA ALA A 132 6.28 2.07 3.45
C ALA A 132 4.85 1.59 3.23
N ASP A 133 4.17 1.23 4.32
CA ASP A 133 2.83 0.63 4.24
C ASP A 133 1.87 1.60 3.53
N GLU A 134 2.00 2.89 3.81
CA GLU A 134 1.20 3.96 3.22
C GLU A 134 1.18 3.95 1.68
N THR A 135 2.22 3.43 1.05
CA THR A 135 2.37 3.44 -0.41
C THR A 135 1.67 2.28 -1.10
N TRP A 136 1.27 1.25 -0.34
CA TRP A 136 0.51 0.09 -0.84
C TRP A 136 -0.99 0.32 -0.85
N TRP A 137 -1.49 1.26 -0.05
CA TRP A 137 -2.92 1.44 0.21
C TRP A 137 -3.43 2.72 -0.46
N SER A 138 -4.59 2.64 -1.10
CA SER A 138 -5.17 3.74 -1.88
C SER A 138 -5.44 4.98 -1.02
N TYR A 139 -5.72 4.78 0.26
CA TYR A 139 -5.96 5.84 1.25
C TYR A 139 -4.85 5.95 2.30
N GLY A 140 -3.63 5.46 1.99
CA GLY A 140 -2.49 5.51 2.90
C GLY A 140 -2.60 4.59 4.13
N SER A 141 -3.68 3.82 4.24
CA SER A 141 -3.92 2.92 5.35
C SER A 141 -4.74 1.72 4.91
N ARG A 142 -4.26 0.53 5.28
CA ARG A 142 -5.01 -0.73 5.09
C ARG A 142 -6.42 -0.69 5.70
N TRP A 143 -6.57 0.03 6.82
CA TRP A 143 -7.85 0.16 7.52
C TRP A 143 -8.78 1.14 6.80
N ALA A 144 -8.23 2.19 6.18
CA ALA A 144 -9.01 3.10 5.35
C ALA A 144 -9.48 2.40 4.06
N ASP A 145 -8.61 1.63 3.41
CA ASP A 145 -8.97 0.79 2.26
C ASP A 145 -10.03 -0.24 2.64
N LEU A 146 -9.90 -0.91 3.79
CA LEU A 146 -10.92 -1.83 4.32
C LEU A 146 -12.25 -1.11 4.56
N ALA A 147 -12.23 0.05 5.23
CA ALA A 147 -13.44 0.80 5.52
C ALA A 147 -14.15 1.21 4.22
N HIS A 148 -13.40 1.68 3.23
CA HIS A 148 -13.93 2.03 1.92
C HIS A 148 -14.50 0.81 1.18
N ALA A 149 -13.76 -0.30 1.13
CA ALA A 149 -14.24 -1.53 0.49
C ALA A 149 -15.47 -2.12 1.20
N SER A 150 -15.54 -2.03 2.52
CA SER A 150 -16.66 -2.53 3.31
C SER A 150 -17.97 -1.84 2.95
N VAL A 151 -17.95 -0.54 2.61
CA VAL A 151 -19.15 0.18 2.14
C VAL A 151 -19.74 -0.51 0.90
N TRP A 152 -18.90 -0.92 -0.05
CA TRP A 152 -19.34 -1.60 -1.26
C TRP A 152 -19.84 -3.02 -0.99
N TRP A 153 -19.20 -3.73 -0.07
CA TRP A 153 -19.61 -5.09 0.29
C TRP A 153 -20.86 -5.15 1.18
N LEU A 154 -21.18 -4.07 1.90
CA LEU A 154 -22.40 -3.94 2.68
C LEU A 154 -23.66 -3.73 1.82
N LEU A 155 -23.51 -3.17 0.61
CA LEU A 155 -24.63 -2.91 -0.29
C LEU A 155 -25.41 -4.19 -0.66
N PRO A 156 -24.77 -5.32 -1.05
CA PRO A 156 -25.47 -6.59 -1.23
C PRO A 156 -26.27 -7.05 0.00
N PHE A 157 -25.74 -6.91 1.22
CA PHE A 157 -26.49 -7.28 2.42
C PHE A 157 -27.75 -6.41 2.63
N PHE A 158 -27.66 -5.12 2.32
CA PHE A 158 -28.81 -4.23 2.33
C PHE A 158 -29.87 -4.66 1.30
N LEU A 159 -29.45 -4.98 0.07
CA LEU A 159 -30.34 -5.49 -0.97
C LEU A 159 -30.99 -6.83 -0.59
N ALA A 160 -30.22 -7.73 0.04
CA ALA A 160 -30.75 -8.98 0.59
C ALA A 160 -31.85 -8.71 1.63
N GLY A 161 -31.64 -7.74 2.52
CA GLY A 161 -32.63 -7.30 3.50
C GLY A 161 -33.93 -6.82 2.85
N LEU A 162 -33.84 -5.99 1.80
CA LEU A 162 -35.02 -5.52 1.04
C LEU A 162 -35.78 -6.68 0.38
N CYS A 163 -35.08 -7.63 -0.22
CA CYS A 163 -35.70 -8.83 -0.80
C CYS A 163 -36.45 -9.66 0.26
N MET A 164 -35.89 -9.77 1.48
CA MET A 164 -36.51 -10.50 2.58
C MET A 164 -37.72 -9.77 3.17
N MET A 165 -37.72 -8.43 3.21
CA MET A 165 -38.90 -7.65 3.61
C MET A 165 -40.08 -7.91 2.66
N GLY A 166 -39.84 -7.87 1.34
CA GLY A 166 -40.87 -8.19 0.36
C GLY A 166 -41.40 -9.63 0.47
N TYR A 167 -40.56 -10.59 0.85
CA TYR A 167 -40.99 -11.97 1.13
C TYR A 167 -41.93 -12.05 2.35
N ARG A 168 -41.61 -11.31 3.42
CA ARG A 168 -42.42 -11.29 4.64
C ARG A 168 -43.81 -10.71 4.40
N ASP A 169 -43.90 -9.58 3.70
CA ASP A 169 -45.18 -8.92 3.39
C ASP A 169 -46.12 -9.84 2.59
N GLU A 170 -45.57 -10.56 1.59
CA GLU A 170 -46.34 -11.56 0.85
C GLU A 170 -46.87 -12.68 1.76
N THR A 171 -46.09 -13.08 2.78
CA THR A 171 -46.45 -14.15 3.73
C THR A 171 -47.58 -13.74 4.66
N GLU A 172 -47.49 -12.54 5.24
CA GLU A 172 -48.53 -11.97 6.09
C GLU A 172 -49.85 -11.76 5.30
N ALA A 173 -49.77 -11.33 4.04
CA ALA A 173 -50.94 -11.14 3.19
C ALA A 173 -51.69 -12.44 2.88
N VAL A 174 -50.99 -13.57 2.72
CA VAL A 174 -51.64 -14.87 2.48
C VAL A 174 -52.27 -15.42 3.75
N LEU A 175 -51.61 -15.30 4.91
CA LEU A 175 -52.17 -15.71 6.20
C LEU A 175 -53.48 -14.99 6.52
N LYS A 176 -53.54 -13.67 6.26
CA LYS A 176 -54.77 -12.88 6.45
C LYS A 176 -55.92 -13.32 5.54
N LYS A 177 -55.66 -13.91 4.37
CA LYS A 177 -56.72 -14.43 3.46
C LYS A 177 -57.24 -15.81 3.87
N SER A 178 -56.49 -16.56 4.67
CA SER A 178 -56.85 -17.90 5.12
C SER A 178 -57.56 -17.95 6.48
N THR A 179 -57.75 -16.79 7.12
CA THR A 179 -58.45 -16.63 8.40
C THR A 179 -59.79 -15.95 8.15
#